data_AF-A0A6L9L314-F1
#
_entry.id   AF-A0A6L9L314-F1
#
_cell.length_a   1.000
_cell.length_b   1.000
_cell.length_c   1.000
_cell.angle_alpha   90.00
_cell.angle_beta   90.00
_cell.angle_gamma   90.00
#
_symmetry.space_group_name_H-M   'P 1'
#
loop_
_entity.id
_entity.type
_entity.pdbx_description
1 polymer ?
#
loop_
_entity_poly.entity_id
_entity_poly.type
_entity_poly.pdbx_seq_one_letter_code
_entity_poly.pdbx_strand_id
1 'polypeptide(L)'
;MSLLEKVKNLFGFTPAEQQSNEPSEPVPATPKSAPTGPPPAAQLREQVMRFIVSKLRAYQNEPDTAPIGLRLSVLCANPEDEELYRVALWTNQSGKFQAELTRQLADNYITLPKNWQFDYAFFTDALPDATYREGNLGLFVVDKAKPDSSPLLAKVSALVGLMEQPDYILDSTKKTTFCIGRGHTTQTASGRVRTNDIVILNDDAPGFDPQKGAGNGAVSRAHATIRYDLIQNRYALLVDPGGLPAGGNKTKIIHSNDSTERADIAGMSYPLQSGDQIELGGEVLLLFELC
;
A
#
# COMPACT_ATOMS: atom_id res chain seq x y z
N MET A 1 63.30 -21.04 11.81
CA MET A 1 62.81 -21.13 13.21
C MET A 1 62.05 -19.83 13.52
N SER A 2 60.95 -19.80 14.26
CA SER A 2 60.01 -20.87 14.66
C SER A 2 58.62 -20.24 14.89
N LEU A 3 57.53 -21.02 14.80
CA LEU A 3 56.13 -20.53 14.95
C LEU A 3 55.78 -19.95 16.35
N LEU A 4 56.71 -20.02 17.31
CA LEU A 4 56.54 -19.60 18.70
C LEU A 4 56.60 -18.07 18.95
N GLU A 5 57.20 -17.28 18.05
CA GLU A 5 57.26 -15.82 18.24
C GLU A 5 55.93 -15.12 17.92
N LYS A 6 55.09 -15.72 17.06
CA LYS A 6 53.78 -15.16 16.66
C LYS A 6 52.69 -15.25 17.74
N VAL A 7 52.97 -15.84 18.89
CA VAL A 7 51.97 -16.07 19.96
C VAL A 7 52.20 -15.18 21.20
N LYS A 8 53.39 -14.57 21.36
CA LYS A 8 53.72 -13.77 22.56
C LYS A 8 53.23 -12.32 22.55
N ASN A 9 52.94 -11.75 21.39
CA ASN A 9 52.41 -10.38 21.29
C ASN A 9 50.87 -10.29 21.47
N LEU A 10 50.22 -11.36 21.94
CA LEU A 10 48.77 -11.43 22.13
C LEU A 10 48.30 -11.14 23.57
N PHE A 11 49.23 -11.02 24.52
CA PHE A 11 48.92 -10.73 25.93
C PHE A 11 49.87 -9.67 26.48
N GLY A 12 49.39 -8.43 26.58
CA GLY A 12 50.22 -7.27 26.91
C GLY A 12 50.65 -7.21 28.38
N PHE A 13 51.96 -7.14 28.61
CA PHE A 13 52.58 -6.68 29.85
C PHE A 13 53.80 -5.80 29.51
N THR A 14 53.77 -4.55 29.97
CA THR A 14 54.80 -3.51 29.79
C THR A 14 55.87 -3.58 30.89
N PRO A 15 57.01 -2.87 30.72
CA PRO A 15 57.21 -1.61 31.47
C PRO A 15 57.76 -0.44 30.63
N ALA A 16 57.67 0.77 31.21
CA ALA A 16 58.16 2.06 30.72
C ALA A 16 59.71 2.19 30.85
N GLU A 17 60.44 3.24 30.42
CA GLU A 17 60.15 4.67 30.13
C GLU A 17 60.87 5.13 28.82
N GLN A 18 60.96 6.38 28.34
CA GLN A 18 60.66 7.72 28.90
C GLN A 18 60.23 8.72 27.79
N GLN A 19 60.46 10.04 27.93
CA GLN A 19 59.92 11.11 27.07
C GLN A 19 61.01 11.99 26.40
N SER A 20 60.72 12.57 25.23
CA SER A 20 60.83 14.04 25.02
C SER A 20 60.27 14.55 23.67
N ASN A 21 59.44 15.59 23.78
CA ASN A 21 59.15 16.71 22.86
C ASN A 21 58.33 16.53 21.55
N GLU A 22 57.40 17.50 21.43
CA GLU A 22 56.32 17.81 20.48
C GLU A 22 56.76 18.20 19.03
N PRO A 23 55.85 18.32 18.00
CA PRO A 23 54.45 18.77 18.12
C PRO A 23 53.33 18.13 17.27
N SER A 24 52.12 18.12 17.86
CA SER A 24 50.77 18.22 17.28
C SER A 24 50.41 17.46 15.98
N GLU A 25 49.67 16.36 16.13
CA GLU A 25 48.73 15.82 15.12
C GLU A 25 47.32 15.63 15.74
N PRO A 26 46.24 15.62 14.93
CA PRO A 26 44.88 15.78 15.44
C PRO A 26 44.34 14.55 16.18
N VAL A 27 43.60 14.82 17.26
CA VAL A 27 42.94 13.80 18.10
C VAL A 27 41.95 12.98 17.24
N PRO A 28 42.06 11.63 17.20
CA PRO A 28 41.03 10.80 16.60
C PRO A 28 39.74 10.93 17.42
N ALA A 29 38.66 11.36 16.77
CA ALA A 29 37.36 11.48 17.42
C ALA A 29 36.94 10.12 18.01
N THR A 30 36.61 10.10 19.30
CA THR A 30 36.05 8.93 19.95
C THR A 30 34.77 8.50 19.23
N PRO A 31 34.57 7.20 18.93
CA PRO A 31 33.37 6.75 18.26
C PRO A 31 32.16 7.05 19.16
N LYS A 32 31.26 7.87 18.62
CA LYS A 32 29.98 8.24 19.24
C LYS A 32 29.26 6.95 19.64
N SER A 33 28.96 6.79 20.94
CA SER A 33 28.28 5.61 21.43
C SER A 33 26.95 5.41 20.70
N ALA A 34 26.72 4.20 20.18
CA ALA A 34 25.44 3.86 19.58
C ALA A 34 24.33 4.05 20.63
N PRO A 35 23.21 4.73 20.29
CA PRO A 35 22.15 4.96 21.26
C PRO A 35 21.55 3.62 21.69
N THR A 36 21.60 3.34 23.00
CA THR A 36 21.21 2.04 23.61
C THR A 36 19.69 1.78 23.63
N GLY A 37 18.93 2.44 22.76
CA GLY A 37 17.48 2.30 22.63
C GLY A 37 17.09 1.64 21.30
N PRO A 38 15.83 1.20 21.16
CA PRO A 38 15.30 0.76 19.86
C PRO A 38 15.47 1.89 18.82
N PRO A 39 15.71 1.56 17.53
CA PRO A 39 16.00 2.56 16.51
C PRO A 39 14.84 3.56 16.38
N PRO A 40 15.07 4.83 15.95
CA PRO A 40 14.07 5.89 15.99
C PRO A 40 12.72 5.51 15.38
N ALA A 41 12.71 4.88 14.20
CA ALA A 41 11.48 4.43 13.54
C ALA A 41 10.71 3.31 14.29
N ALA A 42 11.37 2.56 15.18
CA ALA A 42 10.69 1.59 16.04
C ALA A 42 9.99 2.26 17.23
N GLN A 43 10.61 3.28 17.83
CA GLN A 43 9.96 4.12 18.86
C GLN A 43 8.77 4.88 18.26
N LEU A 44 8.97 5.47 17.08
CA LEU A 44 7.93 6.19 16.32
C LEU A 44 6.74 5.28 15.98
N ARG A 45 7.01 4.04 15.54
CA ARG A 45 5.94 3.04 15.33
C ARG A 45 5.18 2.73 16.62
N GLU A 46 5.86 2.56 17.75
CA GLU A 46 5.18 2.33 19.03
C GLU A 46 4.33 3.53 19.44
N GLN A 47 4.82 4.76 19.26
CA GLN A 47 4.07 5.99 19.50
C GLN A 47 2.80 6.06 18.64
N VAL A 48 2.89 5.80 17.33
CA VAL A 48 1.74 5.77 16.43
C VAL A 48 0.73 4.68 16.81
N MET A 49 1.20 3.46 17.12
CA MET A 49 0.34 2.37 17.58
C MET A 49 -0.39 2.75 18.87
N ARG A 50 0.34 3.29 19.85
CA ARG A 50 -0.20 3.74 21.13
C ARG A 50 -1.23 4.86 20.94
N PHE A 51 -0.96 5.83 20.08
CA PHE A 51 -1.91 6.88 19.69
C PHE A 51 -3.20 6.25 19.15
N ILE A 52 -3.14 5.45 18.09
CA ILE A 52 -4.32 4.85 17.46
C ILE A 52 -5.12 4.01 18.45
N VAL A 53 -4.47 3.09 19.16
CA VAL A 53 -5.12 2.23 20.17
C VAL A 53 -5.76 3.06 21.29
N SER A 54 -5.09 4.13 21.76
CA SER A 54 -5.64 5.00 22.81
C SER A 54 -6.91 5.73 22.40
N LYS A 55 -6.99 6.22 21.15
CA LYS A 55 -8.17 6.94 20.65
C LYS A 55 -9.34 5.98 20.37
N LEU A 56 -9.05 4.76 19.91
CA LEU A 56 -10.07 3.75 19.63
C LEU A 56 -10.60 3.01 20.86
N ARG A 57 -10.15 3.34 22.08
CA ARG A 57 -10.73 2.80 23.33
C ARG A 57 -12.22 3.09 23.49
N ALA A 58 -12.76 4.11 22.80
CA ALA A 58 -14.19 4.37 22.75
C ALA A 58 -15.01 3.20 22.14
N TYR A 59 -14.38 2.34 21.34
CA TYR A 59 -14.99 1.18 20.69
C TYR A 59 -14.63 -0.16 21.39
N GLN A 60 -14.08 -0.10 22.61
CA GLN A 60 -13.70 -1.29 23.37
C GLN A 60 -14.95 -2.08 23.80
N ASN A 61 -15.00 -3.37 23.45
CA ASN A 61 -16.17 -4.26 23.60
C ASN A 61 -17.44 -3.84 22.81
N GLU A 62 -17.33 -2.92 21.84
CA GLU A 62 -18.46 -2.37 21.08
C GLU A 62 -18.39 -2.74 19.58
N PRO A 63 -18.54 -4.03 19.20
CA PRO A 63 -18.33 -4.50 17.83
C PRO A 63 -19.36 -3.97 16.82
N ASP A 64 -20.57 -3.64 17.26
CA ASP A 64 -21.65 -3.16 16.38
C ASP A 64 -21.48 -1.69 15.97
N THR A 65 -20.74 -0.91 16.75
CA THR A 65 -20.39 0.49 16.44
C THR A 65 -18.94 0.63 15.94
N ALA A 66 -18.17 -0.47 15.90
CA ALA A 66 -16.77 -0.46 15.49
C ALA A 66 -16.58 0.12 14.07
N PRO A 67 -15.54 0.94 13.85
CA PRO A 67 -15.33 1.60 12.57
C PRO A 67 -14.94 0.63 11.46
N ILE A 68 -15.35 0.96 10.24
CA ILE A 68 -15.05 0.19 9.02
C ILE A 68 -13.70 0.58 8.41
N GLY A 69 -13.09 1.67 8.86
CA GLY A 69 -11.76 2.08 8.41
C GLY A 69 -11.14 3.21 9.23
N LEU A 70 -9.83 3.39 9.04
CA LEU A 70 -9.02 4.40 9.75
C LEU A 70 -8.08 5.09 8.75
N ARG A 71 -8.03 6.43 8.75
CA ARG A 71 -6.95 7.19 8.09
C ARG A 71 -6.03 7.82 9.12
N LEU A 72 -4.75 7.48 9.08
CA LEU A 72 -3.70 8.19 9.80
C LEU A 72 -3.17 9.35 8.94
N SER A 73 -3.34 10.58 9.38
CA SER A 73 -2.67 11.75 8.80
C SER A 73 -1.46 12.09 9.64
N VAL A 74 -0.30 12.29 9.02
CA VAL A 74 0.94 12.66 9.71
C VAL A 74 1.45 13.97 9.13
N LEU A 75 1.66 14.97 9.99
CA LEU A 75 2.32 16.22 9.64
C LEU A 75 3.83 16.03 9.84
N CYS A 76 4.58 16.10 8.75
CA CYS A 76 6.02 15.91 8.73
C CYS A 76 6.71 17.27 8.53
N ALA A 77 7.61 17.63 9.46
CA ALA A 77 8.23 18.96 9.43
C ALA A 77 9.29 19.11 8.32
N ASN A 78 9.80 18.00 7.79
CA ASN A 78 10.78 17.93 6.72
C ASN A 78 10.80 16.50 6.08
N PRO A 79 11.50 16.29 4.95
CA PRO A 79 11.55 14.98 4.30
C PRO A 79 12.23 13.85 5.09
N GLU A 80 13.13 14.16 6.02
CA GLU A 80 13.78 13.13 6.87
C GLU A 80 12.79 12.55 7.89
N ASP A 81 11.95 13.41 8.47
CA ASP A 81 10.84 13.04 9.34
C ASP A 81 9.81 12.18 8.59
N GLU A 82 9.46 12.56 7.35
CA GLU A 82 8.58 11.75 6.51
C GLU A 82 9.15 10.34 6.25
N GLU A 83 10.44 10.22 5.92
CA GLU A 83 11.07 8.91 5.70
C GLU A 83 11.14 8.07 6.99
N LEU A 84 11.36 8.69 8.16
CA LEU A 84 11.25 8.00 9.45
C LEU A 84 9.85 7.43 9.68
N TYR A 85 8.79 8.17 9.34
CA TYR A 85 7.42 7.65 9.36
C TYR A 85 7.19 6.56 8.31
N ARG A 86 7.77 6.66 7.10
CA ARG A 86 7.67 5.61 6.08
C ARG A 86 8.26 4.28 6.57
N VAL A 87 9.41 4.32 7.25
CA VAL A 87 10.02 3.15 7.90
C VAL A 87 9.20 2.66 9.10
N ALA A 88 8.61 3.57 9.88
CA ALA A 88 7.76 3.22 11.03
C ALA A 88 6.47 2.49 10.59
N LEU A 89 5.80 3.00 9.56
CA LEU A 89 4.56 2.48 8.97
C LEU A 89 4.77 1.30 8.01
N TRP A 90 6.02 0.86 7.79
CA TRP A 90 6.37 -0.23 6.86
C TRP A 90 5.75 -0.07 5.46
N THR A 91 5.86 1.12 4.87
CA THR A 91 5.22 1.45 3.58
C THR A 91 5.64 0.52 2.43
N ASN A 92 6.86 -0.04 2.50
CA ASN A 92 7.39 -1.04 1.57
C ASN A 92 6.89 -2.48 1.79
N GLN A 93 6.09 -2.74 2.82
CA GLN A 93 5.54 -4.06 3.17
C GLN A 93 4.03 -3.93 3.35
N SER A 94 3.31 -3.86 2.22
CA SER A 94 1.86 -3.67 2.15
C SER A 94 1.09 -4.59 3.12
N GLY A 95 0.14 -4.02 3.85
CA GLY A 95 -0.67 -4.71 4.86
C GLY A 95 0.03 -5.06 6.19
N LYS A 96 1.36 -5.00 6.28
CA LYS A 96 2.10 -5.43 7.50
C LYS A 96 1.76 -4.57 8.74
N PHE A 97 1.70 -3.25 8.57
CA PHE A 97 1.32 -2.35 9.67
C PHE A 97 -0.13 -2.56 10.09
N GLN A 98 -1.04 -2.73 9.14
CA GLN A 98 -2.45 -3.03 9.41
C GLN A 98 -2.62 -4.36 10.17
N ALA A 99 -1.86 -5.40 9.81
CA ALA A 99 -1.89 -6.68 10.50
C ALA A 99 -1.39 -6.59 11.96
N GLU A 100 -0.29 -5.87 12.19
CA GLU A 100 0.21 -5.60 13.55
C GLU A 100 -0.79 -4.76 14.36
N LEU A 101 -1.33 -3.68 13.78
CA LEU A 101 -2.35 -2.84 14.40
C LEU A 101 -3.62 -3.65 14.74
N THR A 102 -4.05 -4.57 13.86
CA THR A 102 -5.18 -5.47 14.12
C THR A 102 -4.94 -6.31 15.37
N ARG A 103 -3.72 -6.84 15.58
CA ARG A 103 -3.37 -7.57 16.80
C ARG A 103 -3.42 -6.67 18.03
N GLN A 104 -2.77 -5.50 17.98
CA GLN A 104 -2.75 -4.55 19.09
C GLN A 104 -4.14 -4.08 19.52
N LEU A 105 -5.05 -3.88 18.56
CA LEU A 105 -6.46 -3.54 18.84
C LEU A 105 -7.21 -4.71 19.49
N ALA A 106 -7.03 -5.94 18.98
CA ALA A 106 -7.62 -7.14 19.58
C ALA A 106 -7.11 -7.40 21.02
N ASP A 107 -5.81 -7.19 21.27
CA ASP A 107 -5.20 -7.28 22.61
C ASP A 107 -5.78 -6.21 23.59
N ASN A 108 -6.37 -5.14 23.06
CA ASN A 108 -7.08 -4.09 23.82
C ASN A 108 -8.62 -4.26 23.76
N TYR A 109 -9.14 -5.42 23.34
CA TYR A 109 -10.58 -5.73 23.21
C TYR A 109 -11.35 -4.81 22.22
N ILE A 110 -10.66 -4.27 21.22
CA ILE A 110 -11.25 -3.49 20.13
C ILE A 110 -11.31 -4.40 18.89
N THR A 111 -12.52 -4.83 18.50
CA THR A 111 -12.71 -5.77 17.37
C THR A 111 -13.25 -5.01 16.16
N LEU A 112 -12.42 -4.82 15.13
CA LEU A 112 -12.83 -4.22 13.86
C LEU A 112 -13.39 -5.28 12.89
N PRO A 113 -14.26 -4.91 11.93
CA PRO A 113 -14.78 -5.82 10.91
C PRO A 113 -13.69 -6.51 10.09
N LYS A 114 -13.89 -7.75 9.62
CA LYS A 114 -12.85 -8.53 8.90
C LYS A 114 -12.29 -7.84 7.63
N ASN A 115 -13.08 -6.96 7.01
CA ASN A 115 -12.75 -6.21 5.81
C ASN A 115 -12.43 -4.73 6.10
N TRP A 116 -12.12 -4.38 7.35
CA TRP A 116 -11.73 -3.03 7.72
C TRP A 116 -10.48 -2.59 6.96
N GLN A 117 -10.36 -1.27 6.72
CA GLN A 117 -9.26 -0.71 5.94
C GLN A 117 -8.38 0.21 6.80
N PHE A 118 -7.08 0.26 6.49
CA PHE A 118 -6.15 1.25 7.07
C PHE A 118 -5.44 2.00 5.94
N ASP A 119 -5.49 3.32 5.99
CA ASP A 119 -4.86 4.25 5.04
C ASP A 119 -4.01 5.27 5.80
N TYR A 120 -3.01 5.86 5.14
CA TYR A 120 -2.19 6.90 5.73
C TYR A 120 -1.72 7.93 4.68
N ALA A 121 -1.57 9.17 5.11
CA ALA A 121 -1.11 10.28 4.27
C ALA A 121 -0.16 11.20 5.04
N PHE A 122 0.84 11.72 4.32
CA PHE A 122 1.81 12.70 4.81
C PHE A 122 1.43 14.11 4.36
N PHE A 123 1.64 15.07 5.24
CA PHE A 123 1.34 16.49 5.03
C PHE A 123 2.54 17.32 5.48
N THR A 124 2.83 18.42 4.79
CA THR A 124 3.92 19.36 5.15
C THR A 124 3.43 20.57 5.93
N ASP A 125 2.22 21.04 5.63
CA ASP A 125 1.76 22.37 6.05
C ASP A 125 0.80 22.32 7.24
N ALA A 126 -0.26 21.51 7.14
CA ALA A 126 -1.28 21.34 8.17
C ALA A 126 -1.93 19.95 8.10
N LEU A 127 -2.41 19.46 9.24
CA LEU A 127 -3.25 18.25 9.28
C LEU A 127 -4.65 18.54 8.74
N PRO A 128 -5.24 17.64 7.92
CA PRO A 128 -6.66 17.72 7.56
C PRO A 128 -7.55 17.50 8.78
N ASP A 129 -8.85 17.79 8.65
CA ASP A 129 -9.82 17.52 9.71
C ASP A 129 -9.92 16.02 10.00
N ALA A 130 -9.86 15.70 11.30
CA ALA A 130 -9.66 14.36 11.82
C ALA A 130 -10.47 14.19 13.11
N THR A 131 -11.08 13.01 13.29
CA THR A 131 -11.87 12.65 14.48
C THR A 131 -11.07 12.82 15.77
N TYR A 132 -9.77 12.51 15.73
CA TYR A 132 -8.83 12.73 16.82
C TYR A 132 -7.55 13.37 16.30
N ARG A 133 -6.90 14.20 17.10
CA ARG A 133 -5.56 14.75 16.85
C ARG A 133 -4.70 14.66 18.12
N GLU A 134 -3.40 14.47 17.96
CA GLU A 134 -2.40 14.54 19.03
C GLU A 134 -1.03 14.90 18.45
N GLY A 135 -0.50 16.07 18.81
CA GLY A 135 0.75 16.57 18.23
C GLY A 135 0.67 16.68 16.71
N ASN A 136 1.57 15.99 16.01
CA ASN A 136 1.63 15.93 14.56
C ASN A 136 0.82 14.78 13.94
N LEU A 137 0.02 14.04 14.73
CA LEU A 137 -0.81 12.92 14.27
C LEU A 137 -2.29 13.32 14.26
N GLY A 138 -2.97 13.00 13.17
CA GLY A 138 -4.43 13.00 13.04
C GLY A 138 -4.94 11.59 12.75
N LEU A 139 -6.06 11.21 13.37
CA LEU A 139 -6.78 9.96 13.07
C LEU A 139 -8.21 10.31 12.66
N PHE A 140 -8.54 10.06 11.40
CA PHE A 140 -9.93 10.08 10.93
C PHE A 140 -10.50 8.67 11.04
N VAL A 141 -11.66 8.55 11.69
CA VAL A 141 -12.36 7.29 11.91
C VAL A 141 -13.57 7.21 10.99
N VAL A 142 -13.67 6.11 10.25
CA VAL A 142 -14.71 5.89 9.25
C VAL A 142 -15.78 4.99 9.86
N ASP A 143 -16.86 5.60 10.33
CA ASP A 143 -18.00 4.88 10.90
C ASP A 143 -18.97 4.39 9.82
N LYS A 144 -19.57 3.21 10.04
CA LYS A 144 -20.58 2.61 9.16
C LYS A 144 -21.83 3.48 8.93
N ALA A 145 -22.09 4.43 9.84
CA ALA A 145 -23.31 5.23 9.87
C ALA A 145 -23.25 6.56 9.11
N LYS A 146 -22.08 6.94 8.57
CA LYS A 146 -21.92 8.14 7.71
C LYS A 146 -21.31 7.76 6.36
N PRO A 147 -22.12 7.28 5.41
CA PRO A 147 -21.76 7.43 4.02
C PRO A 147 -21.73 8.93 3.72
N ASP A 148 -20.54 9.49 3.53
CA ASP A 148 -20.41 10.68 2.68
C ASP A 148 -21.02 10.36 1.31
N SER A 149 -21.51 11.38 0.61
CA SER A 149 -22.32 11.25 -0.62
C SER A 149 -21.53 10.81 -1.85
N SER A 150 -20.50 9.98 -1.66
CA SER A 150 -19.66 9.44 -2.70
C SER A 150 -20.34 8.28 -3.42
N PRO A 151 -20.16 8.16 -4.75
CA PRO A 151 -20.83 7.13 -5.53
C PRO A 151 -20.38 5.72 -5.13
N LEU A 152 -21.30 4.98 -4.52
CA LEU A 152 -21.16 3.57 -4.13
C LEU A 152 -21.36 2.60 -5.31
N LEU A 153 -21.70 3.15 -6.48
CA LEU A 153 -21.89 2.44 -7.73
C LEU A 153 -20.95 3.04 -8.79
N ALA A 154 -20.32 2.17 -9.55
CA ALA A 154 -19.61 2.53 -10.77
C ALA A 154 -19.98 1.54 -11.89
N LYS A 155 -19.62 1.88 -13.13
CA LYS A 155 -19.80 1.05 -14.32
C LYS A 155 -18.47 0.96 -15.07
N VAL A 156 -18.16 -0.23 -15.57
CA VAL A 156 -17.05 -0.47 -16.49
C VAL A 156 -17.57 -0.99 -17.81
N SER A 157 -17.24 -0.33 -18.91
CA SER A 157 -17.62 -0.70 -20.28
C SER A 157 -16.38 -0.79 -21.18
N ALA A 158 -16.48 -1.49 -22.32
CA ALA A 158 -15.37 -1.60 -23.27
C ALA A 158 -15.46 -0.54 -24.37
N LEU A 159 -14.39 0.25 -24.54
CA LEU A 159 -14.19 1.13 -25.70
C LEU A 159 -13.44 0.39 -26.81
N VAL A 160 -12.44 -0.40 -26.43
CA VAL A 160 -11.63 -1.25 -27.34
C VAL A 160 -11.40 -2.60 -26.67
N GLY A 161 -11.45 -3.68 -27.46
CA GLY A 161 -11.47 -5.06 -26.95
C GLY A 161 -12.88 -5.59 -26.77
N LEU A 162 -12.99 -6.85 -26.33
CA LEU A 162 -14.27 -7.54 -26.15
C LEU A 162 -14.39 -8.14 -24.75
N MET A 163 -15.35 -7.64 -23.99
CA MET A 163 -15.75 -8.21 -22.70
C MET A 163 -16.89 -9.22 -22.86
N GLU A 164 -17.09 -10.07 -21.84
CA GLU A 164 -18.18 -11.04 -21.81
C GLU A 164 -19.55 -10.37 -21.59
N GLN A 165 -19.59 -9.35 -20.73
CA GLN A 165 -20.75 -8.47 -20.57
C GLN A 165 -20.45 -7.10 -21.21
N PRO A 166 -21.43 -6.39 -21.76
CA PRO A 166 -21.22 -5.05 -22.34
C PRO A 166 -20.83 -4.02 -21.26
N ASP A 167 -21.45 -4.12 -20.09
CA ASP A 167 -21.25 -3.27 -18.91
C ASP A 167 -21.13 -4.14 -17.65
N TYR A 168 -20.22 -3.77 -16.74
CA TYR A 168 -20.12 -4.33 -15.39
C TYR A 168 -20.44 -3.27 -14.35
N ILE A 169 -21.49 -3.48 -13.55
CA ILE A 169 -21.82 -2.62 -12.42
C ILE A 169 -21.00 -3.03 -11.19
N LEU A 170 -20.17 -2.11 -10.70
CA LEU A 170 -19.34 -2.28 -9.52
C LEU A 170 -20.09 -1.71 -8.32
N ASP A 171 -20.69 -2.57 -7.50
CA ASP A 171 -21.45 -2.17 -6.31
C ASP A 171 -20.63 -2.36 -5.03
N SER A 172 -20.12 -1.26 -4.47
CA SER A 172 -19.26 -1.29 -3.29
C SER A 172 -19.98 -1.75 -2.02
N THR A 173 -21.31 -1.70 -1.98
CA THR A 173 -22.13 -2.22 -0.87
C THR A 173 -22.18 -3.75 -0.85
N LYS A 174 -22.02 -4.38 -2.02
CA LYS A 174 -21.99 -5.84 -2.18
C LYS A 174 -20.58 -6.41 -2.15
N LYS A 175 -19.63 -5.74 -2.79
CA LYS A 175 -18.24 -6.20 -2.93
C LYS A 175 -17.30 -5.02 -3.10
N THR A 176 -16.20 -4.98 -2.36
CA THR A 176 -15.21 -3.88 -2.45
C THR A 176 -14.07 -4.15 -3.44
N THR A 177 -13.98 -5.34 -4.04
CA THR A 177 -12.84 -5.77 -4.89
C THR A 177 -13.32 -6.49 -6.14
N PHE A 178 -12.95 -5.98 -7.32
CA PHE A 178 -13.38 -6.45 -8.63
C PHE A 178 -12.15 -6.83 -9.47
N CYS A 179 -11.92 -8.13 -9.63
CA CYS A 179 -10.78 -8.68 -10.37
C CYS A 179 -10.99 -8.53 -11.87
N ILE A 180 -10.01 -7.97 -12.59
CA ILE A 180 -9.98 -7.87 -14.06
C ILE A 180 -9.02 -8.91 -14.62
N GLY A 181 -9.42 -9.60 -15.68
CA GLY A 181 -8.51 -10.44 -16.44
C GLY A 181 -9.16 -11.15 -17.59
N ARG A 182 -8.33 -11.79 -18.41
CA ARG A 182 -8.79 -12.62 -19.52
C ARG A 182 -9.28 -14.00 -19.04
N GLY A 183 -10.52 -14.33 -19.40
CA GLY A 183 -11.24 -15.53 -18.98
C GLY A 183 -11.74 -15.48 -17.53
N HIS A 184 -12.77 -16.28 -17.23
CA HIS A 184 -13.42 -16.31 -15.91
C HIS A 184 -12.50 -16.68 -14.74
N THR A 185 -11.61 -17.66 -14.93
CA THR A 185 -10.76 -18.17 -13.84
C THR A 185 -9.32 -18.38 -14.28
N THR A 186 -8.41 -18.29 -13.32
CA THR A 186 -6.99 -18.59 -13.51
C THR A 186 -6.37 -19.13 -12.23
N GLN A 187 -5.30 -19.89 -12.34
CA GLN A 187 -4.48 -20.25 -11.19
C GLN A 187 -3.42 -19.16 -10.96
N THR A 188 -3.26 -18.73 -9.71
CA THR A 188 -2.19 -17.83 -9.27
C THR A 188 -0.87 -18.60 -9.14
N ALA A 189 0.25 -17.88 -8.99
CA ALA A 189 1.55 -18.50 -8.71
C ALA A 189 1.58 -19.34 -7.41
N SER A 190 0.61 -19.14 -6.50
CA SER A 190 0.40 -19.95 -5.29
C SER A 190 -0.53 -21.16 -5.48
N GLY A 191 -0.92 -21.48 -6.73
CA GLY A 191 -1.83 -22.58 -7.06
C GLY A 191 -3.29 -22.34 -6.69
N ARG A 192 -3.65 -21.15 -6.16
CA ARG A 192 -5.04 -20.81 -5.83
C ARG A 192 -5.80 -20.41 -7.08
N VAL A 193 -7.06 -20.82 -7.19
CA VAL A 193 -7.95 -20.31 -8.23
C VAL A 193 -8.37 -18.89 -7.87
N ARG A 194 -8.15 -17.95 -8.80
CA ARG A 194 -8.74 -16.61 -8.85
C ARG A 194 -9.90 -16.64 -9.84
N THR A 195 -10.99 -15.98 -9.48
CA THR A 195 -12.09 -15.64 -10.39
C THR A 195 -11.98 -14.16 -10.76
N ASN A 196 -12.19 -13.84 -12.03
CA ASN A 196 -12.32 -12.46 -12.51
C ASN A 196 -13.80 -12.05 -12.50
N ASP A 197 -14.07 -10.85 -12.01
CA ASP A 197 -15.41 -10.25 -11.98
C ASP A 197 -15.68 -9.48 -13.27
N ILE A 198 -14.64 -8.85 -13.84
CA ILE A 198 -14.65 -8.14 -15.12
C ILE A 198 -13.85 -9.01 -16.09
N VAL A 199 -14.53 -9.60 -17.08
CA VAL A 199 -14.00 -10.68 -17.90
C VAL A 199 -13.73 -10.18 -19.31
N ILE A 200 -12.46 -10.16 -19.70
CA ILE A 200 -12.05 -10.01 -21.10
C ILE A 200 -12.18 -11.40 -21.75
N LEU A 201 -12.89 -11.51 -22.88
CA LEU A 201 -13.11 -12.82 -23.52
C LEU A 201 -11.80 -13.41 -24.06
N ASN A 202 -11.68 -14.74 -23.97
CA ASN A 202 -10.70 -15.48 -24.76
C ASN A 202 -11.16 -15.60 -26.22
N ASP A 203 -10.19 -15.85 -27.09
CA ASP A 203 -10.35 -16.25 -28.49
C ASP A 203 -11.09 -17.58 -28.69
N ASP A 204 -11.08 -18.47 -27.69
CA ASP A 204 -11.82 -19.74 -27.68
C ASP A 204 -13.23 -19.65 -27.06
N ALA A 205 -13.65 -18.47 -26.59
CA ALA A 205 -14.91 -18.32 -25.86
C ALA A 205 -16.15 -18.19 -26.79
N PRO A 206 -17.31 -18.76 -26.41
CA PRO A 206 -18.57 -18.50 -27.11
C PRO A 206 -18.88 -17.00 -27.18
N GLY A 207 -19.21 -16.50 -28.37
CA GLY A 207 -19.49 -15.08 -28.59
C GLY A 207 -18.26 -14.21 -28.86
N PHE A 208 -17.05 -14.78 -28.94
CA PHE A 208 -15.86 -14.03 -29.36
C PHE A 208 -15.97 -13.55 -30.82
N ASP A 209 -15.80 -12.24 -31.02
CA ASP A 209 -15.69 -11.58 -32.33
C ASP A 209 -14.20 -11.29 -32.60
N PRO A 210 -13.56 -11.94 -33.60
CA PRO A 210 -12.13 -11.77 -33.87
C PRO A 210 -11.71 -10.36 -34.29
N GLN A 211 -12.62 -9.50 -34.76
CA GLN A 211 -12.30 -8.11 -35.08
C GLN A 211 -12.33 -7.23 -33.82
N LYS A 212 -13.36 -7.38 -32.98
CA LYS A 212 -13.48 -6.60 -31.73
C LYS A 212 -12.51 -7.07 -30.65
N GLY A 213 -12.28 -8.38 -30.56
CA GLY A 213 -11.45 -9.03 -29.56
C GLY A 213 -9.99 -9.21 -29.95
N ALA A 214 -9.53 -8.67 -31.08
CA ALA A 214 -8.16 -8.87 -31.59
C ALA A 214 -7.07 -8.59 -30.53
N GLY A 215 -7.23 -7.51 -29.76
CA GLY A 215 -6.30 -7.10 -28.69
C GLY A 215 -6.46 -7.84 -27.36
N ASN A 216 -7.51 -8.67 -27.18
CA ASN A 216 -7.75 -9.36 -25.91
C ASN A 216 -6.58 -10.27 -25.50
N GLY A 217 -5.82 -10.79 -26.46
CA GLY A 217 -4.66 -11.64 -26.21
C GLY A 217 -3.58 -11.00 -25.33
N ALA A 218 -3.41 -9.67 -25.42
CA ALA A 218 -2.48 -8.88 -24.60
C ALA A 218 -2.94 -8.71 -23.15
N VAL A 219 -4.19 -9.06 -22.82
CA VAL A 219 -4.68 -9.05 -21.44
C VAL A 219 -4.35 -10.37 -20.76
N SER A 220 -3.48 -10.30 -19.74
CA SER A 220 -3.23 -11.39 -18.80
C SER A 220 -4.49 -11.90 -18.09
N ARG A 221 -4.47 -13.18 -17.71
CA ARG A 221 -5.57 -13.83 -16.95
C ARG A 221 -5.77 -13.27 -15.53
N ALA A 222 -4.76 -12.61 -14.98
CA ALA A 222 -4.82 -11.82 -13.75
C ALA A 222 -4.06 -10.50 -13.99
N HIS A 223 -4.78 -9.48 -14.46
CA HIS A 223 -4.16 -8.26 -15.01
C HIS A 223 -4.19 -7.09 -14.03
N ALA A 224 -5.39 -6.79 -13.52
CA ALA A 224 -5.61 -5.68 -12.61
C ALA A 224 -6.81 -5.98 -11.71
N THR A 225 -7.05 -5.11 -10.74
CA THR A 225 -8.15 -5.19 -9.79
C THR A 225 -8.64 -3.78 -9.49
N ILE A 226 -9.93 -3.51 -9.67
CA ILE A 226 -10.56 -2.28 -9.17
C ILE A 226 -11.01 -2.53 -7.73
N ARG A 227 -10.68 -1.63 -6.82
CA ARG A 227 -11.06 -1.71 -5.40
C ARG A 227 -11.75 -0.42 -4.96
N TYR A 228 -12.86 -0.54 -4.26
CA TYR A 228 -13.45 0.58 -3.52
C TYR A 228 -12.71 0.75 -2.19
N ASP A 229 -12.08 1.91 -2.03
CA ASP A 229 -11.51 2.35 -0.77
C ASP A 229 -12.62 3.00 0.07
N LEU A 230 -13.00 2.33 1.17
CA LEU A 230 -14.05 2.76 2.09
C LEU A 230 -13.65 3.99 2.90
N ILE A 231 -12.36 4.32 2.96
CA ILE A 231 -11.83 5.45 3.71
C ILE A 231 -11.73 6.68 2.81
N GLN A 232 -11.23 6.48 1.58
CA GLN A 232 -11.11 7.52 0.56
C GLN A 232 -12.43 7.72 -0.21
N ASN A 233 -13.43 6.86 0.05
CA ASN A 233 -14.74 6.84 -0.59
C ASN A 233 -14.66 6.98 -2.12
N ARG A 234 -13.75 6.20 -2.72
CA ARG A 234 -13.47 6.21 -4.15
C ARG A 234 -13.02 4.84 -4.63
N TYR A 235 -13.22 4.59 -5.91
CA TYR A 235 -12.61 3.46 -6.59
C TYR A 235 -11.14 3.78 -6.91
N ALA A 236 -10.30 2.76 -6.89
CA ALA A 236 -8.91 2.83 -7.30
C ALA A 236 -8.52 1.55 -8.04
N LEU A 237 -7.63 1.68 -9.02
CA LEU A 237 -7.01 0.59 -9.75
C LEU A 237 -5.78 0.09 -8.98
N LEU A 238 -5.65 -1.23 -8.85
CA LEU A 238 -4.45 -1.92 -8.40
C LEU A 238 -4.00 -2.84 -9.52
N VAL A 239 -2.70 -2.89 -9.78
CA VAL A 239 -2.15 -3.71 -10.87
C VAL A 239 -1.61 -5.02 -10.32
N ASP A 240 -2.12 -6.10 -10.88
CA ASP A 240 -1.72 -7.47 -10.54
C ASP A 240 -0.45 -7.85 -11.31
N PRO A 241 0.29 -8.90 -10.89
CA PRO A 241 1.55 -9.28 -11.54
C PRO A 241 1.50 -9.46 -13.06
N GLY A 242 0.35 -9.81 -13.64
CA GLY A 242 0.17 -9.94 -15.08
C GLY A 242 -0.06 -8.62 -15.84
N GLY A 243 -0.41 -7.53 -15.17
CA GLY A 243 -0.55 -6.19 -15.76
C GLY A 243 0.67 -5.27 -15.58
N LEU A 244 1.68 -5.73 -14.83
CA LEU A 244 2.95 -5.04 -14.65
C LEU A 244 3.90 -5.23 -15.85
N PRO A 245 4.76 -4.25 -16.19
CA PRO A 245 5.74 -4.35 -17.29
C PRO A 245 6.64 -5.58 -17.25
N ALA A 246 6.96 -6.08 -16.05
CA ALA A 246 7.75 -7.31 -15.87
C ALA A 246 7.04 -8.58 -16.37
N GLY A 247 5.71 -8.58 -16.43
CA GLY A 247 4.88 -9.63 -17.02
C GLY A 247 4.68 -9.51 -18.54
N GLY A 248 5.38 -8.57 -19.20
CA GLY A 248 5.29 -8.31 -20.64
C GLY A 248 4.13 -7.40 -21.07
N ASN A 249 3.17 -7.14 -20.17
CA ASN A 249 1.99 -6.32 -20.44
C ASN A 249 2.10 -4.98 -19.67
N LYS A 250 1.24 -4.01 -19.97
CA LYS A 250 1.25 -2.70 -19.32
C LYS A 250 -0.17 -2.30 -18.95
N THR A 251 -0.31 -1.64 -17.80
CA THR A 251 -1.55 -0.98 -17.38
C THR A 251 -1.33 0.53 -17.36
N LYS A 252 -2.29 1.31 -17.88
CA LYS A 252 -2.30 2.77 -17.76
C LYS A 252 -3.70 3.27 -17.40
N ILE A 253 -3.75 4.46 -16.82
CA ILE A 253 -4.98 5.26 -16.70
C ILE A 253 -4.79 6.47 -17.60
N ILE A 254 -5.77 6.74 -18.47
CA ILE A 254 -5.86 7.93 -19.29
C ILE A 254 -7.04 8.73 -18.74
N HIS A 255 -6.74 9.87 -18.13
CA HIS A 255 -7.75 10.71 -17.50
C HIS A 255 -8.54 11.53 -18.53
N SER A 256 -9.69 12.05 -18.13
CA SER A 256 -10.57 12.90 -18.96
C SER A 256 -9.93 14.21 -19.46
N ASN A 257 -8.72 14.56 -19.00
CA ASN A 257 -7.90 15.68 -19.46
C ASN A 257 -6.72 15.25 -20.35
N ASP A 258 -6.77 14.04 -20.91
CA ASP A 258 -5.73 13.35 -21.71
C ASP A 258 -4.39 13.10 -20.98
N SER A 259 -4.26 13.43 -19.69
CA SER A 259 -3.07 13.05 -18.92
C SER A 259 -3.05 11.54 -18.66
N THR A 260 -1.87 10.93 -18.76
CA THR A 260 -1.69 9.49 -18.63
C THR A 260 -0.87 9.14 -17.39
N GLU A 261 -1.46 8.40 -16.45
CA GLU A 261 -0.76 7.79 -15.33
C GLU A 261 -0.35 6.34 -15.68
N ARG A 262 0.89 5.96 -15.35
CA ARG A 262 1.37 4.59 -15.52
C ARG A 262 1.11 3.80 -14.26
N ALA A 263 0.37 2.71 -14.39
CA ALA A 263 0.09 1.82 -13.30
C ALA A 263 1.09 0.65 -13.35
N ASP A 264 2.33 0.91 -12.92
CA ASP A 264 3.47 -0.01 -13.03
C ASP A 264 4.16 -0.36 -11.70
N ILE A 265 3.64 0.13 -10.56
CA ILE A 265 4.16 -0.17 -9.22
C ILE A 265 3.27 -1.21 -8.53
N ALA A 266 3.85 -2.38 -8.22
CA ALA A 266 3.16 -3.48 -7.56
C ALA A 266 2.61 -3.07 -6.17
N GLY A 267 1.31 -3.26 -5.96
CA GLY A 267 0.65 -2.94 -4.69
C GLY A 267 0.36 -1.45 -4.46
N MET A 268 0.72 -0.56 -5.40
CA MET A 268 0.24 0.81 -5.41
C MET A 268 -1.23 0.87 -5.83
N SER A 269 -1.95 1.87 -5.32
CA SER A 269 -3.38 2.09 -5.56
C SER A 269 -3.55 3.42 -6.28
N TYR A 270 -4.11 3.38 -7.49
CA TYR A 270 -4.22 4.51 -8.41
C TYR A 270 -5.68 4.98 -8.45
N PRO A 271 -6.02 6.17 -7.93
CA PRO A 271 -7.42 6.63 -7.82
C PRO A 271 -8.09 6.76 -9.19
N LEU A 272 -9.33 6.27 -9.31
CA LEU A 272 -10.13 6.40 -10.52
C LEU A 272 -11.17 7.53 -10.39
N GLN A 273 -11.34 8.28 -11.46
CA GLN A 273 -12.33 9.35 -11.62
C GLN A 273 -13.35 8.96 -12.72
N SER A 274 -14.58 9.49 -12.64
CA SER A 274 -15.57 9.24 -13.69
C SER A 274 -15.08 9.79 -15.03
N GLY A 275 -15.10 8.96 -16.07
CA GLY A 275 -14.57 9.27 -17.40
C GLY A 275 -13.11 8.85 -17.62
N ASP A 276 -12.43 8.29 -16.62
CA ASP A 276 -11.11 7.69 -16.80
C ASP A 276 -11.18 6.45 -17.71
N GLN A 277 -10.18 6.28 -18.56
CA GLN A 277 -10.01 5.11 -19.40
C GLN A 277 -8.85 4.26 -18.91
N ILE A 278 -9.07 2.96 -18.76
CA ILE A 278 -8.09 1.99 -18.26
C ILE A 278 -7.56 1.18 -19.45
N GLU A 279 -6.29 1.42 -19.80
CA GLU A 279 -5.59 0.66 -20.85
C GLU A 279 -5.01 -0.62 -20.24
N LEU A 280 -5.34 -1.78 -20.84
CA LEU A 280 -4.89 -3.11 -20.43
C LEU A 280 -4.10 -3.74 -21.57
N GLY A 281 -2.85 -4.15 -21.29
CA GLY A 281 -1.97 -4.79 -22.27
C GLY A 281 -1.47 -3.89 -23.40
N GLY A 282 -1.95 -2.64 -23.50
CA GLY A 282 -1.71 -1.75 -24.63
C GLY A 282 -2.69 -1.89 -25.80
N GLU A 283 -3.66 -2.81 -25.71
CA GLU A 283 -4.59 -3.11 -26.82
C GLU A 283 -6.08 -3.19 -26.42
N VAL A 284 -6.40 -3.26 -25.12
CA VAL A 284 -7.77 -3.21 -24.60
C VAL A 284 -7.95 -1.92 -23.79
N LEU A 285 -9.10 -1.28 -23.95
CA LEU A 285 -9.39 0.02 -23.35
C LEU A 285 -10.79 0.01 -22.74
N LEU A 286 -10.86 0.14 -21.41
CA LEU A 286 -12.12 0.16 -20.67
C LEU A 286 -12.44 1.58 -20.23
N LEU A 287 -13.71 1.99 -20.27
CA LEU A 287 -14.19 3.23 -19.67
C LEU A 287 -14.69 2.95 -18.25
N PHE A 288 -14.28 3.77 -17.29
CA PHE A 288 -14.79 3.77 -15.93
C PHE A 288 -15.70 4.99 -15.70
N GLU A 289 -16.92 4.76 -15.26
CA GLU A 289 -17.90 5.81 -14.94
C GLU A 289 -18.45 5.62 -13.52
N LEU A 290 -18.67 6.72 -12.79
CA LEU A 290 -19.40 6.73 -11.53
C LEU A 290 -20.90 6.91 -11.80
N CYS A 291 -21.74 6.21 -11.05
CA CYS A 291 -23.20 6.19 -11.21
C CYS A 291 -23.94 6.98 -10.12
#